data_AF-H8FN50-F1
#
_entry.id   AF-H8FN50-F1
#
_cell.length_a   1.000
_cell.length_b   1.000
_cell.length_c   1.000
_cell.angle_alpha   90.00
_cell.angle_beta   90.00
_cell.angle_gamma   90.00
#
_symmetry.space_group_name_H-M   'P 1'
#
loop_
_entity.id
_entity.type
_entity.pdbx_description
1 polymer ?
#
loop_
_entity_poly.entity_id
_entity_poly.type
_entity_poly.pdbx_seq_one_letter_code
_entity_poly.pdbx_strand_id
1 'polypeptide(L)' 'MSGWRTHEGQHSDRQPIKRSKDEKLRLLQRLKEEQASFKPWAAASVKSALAKRIADLEFELAASR' A
#
# COMPACT_ATOMS: atom_id res chain seq x y z
N MET A 1 -11.75 35.95 -15.58
CA MET A 1 -12.23 35.07 -14.49
C MET A 1 -12.51 33.68 -15.05
N SER A 2 -11.61 32.72 -14.86
CA SER A 2 -11.93 31.28 -14.97
C SER A 2 -10.85 30.53 -14.19
N GLY A 3 -11.27 29.79 -13.17
CA GLY A 3 -10.43 29.29 -12.08
C GLY A 3 -9.40 28.27 -12.51
N TRP A 4 -8.18 28.47 -12.00
CA TRP A 4 -7.11 27.48 -12.01
C TRP A 4 -7.59 26.26 -11.25
N ARG A 5 -7.66 25.12 -11.96
CA ARG A 5 -8.05 23.83 -11.39
C ARG A 5 -7.10 23.52 -10.24
N THR A 6 -7.68 23.26 -9.09
CA THR A 6 -7.04 23.01 -7.81
C THR A 6 -5.96 21.93 -7.98
N HIS A 7 -4.74 22.26 -7.53
CA HIS A 7 -3.59 21.36 -7.50
C HIS A 7 -3.76 20.31 -6.38
N GLU A 8 -4.74 19.41 -6.48
CA GLU A 8 -4.78 18.23 -5.63
C GLU A 8 -3.81 17.18 -6.18
N GLY A 9 -2.58 17.16 -5.70
CA GLY A 9 -1.64 16.09 -6.08
C GLY A 9 -0.17 16.33 -5.77
N GLN A 10 0.23 17.53 -5.34
CA GLN A 10 1.62 17.81 -5.02
C GLN A 10 1.92 17.45 -3.56
N HIS A 11 2.07 16.15 -3.29
CA HIS A 11 2.76 15.63 -2.10
C HIS A 11 3.94 14.80 -2.60
N SER A 12 5.21 14.99 -2.23
CA SER A 12 5.86 15.87 -1.26
C SER A 12 7.34 15.98 -1.66
N ASP A 13 7.93 17.15 -1.39
CA ASP A 13 9.36 17.42 -1.43
C ASP A 13 10.20 16.41 -0.63
N ARG A 14 11.08 15.69 -1.33
CA ARG A 14 12.45 15.28 -0.93
C ARG A 14 12.74 14.84 0.52
N GLN A 15 11.78 14.36 1.30
CA GLN A 15 12.04 13.59 2.51
C GLN A 15 12.25 12.12 2.11
N PRO A 16 13.11 11.35 2.82
CA PRO A 16 13.06 9.89 2.70
C PRO A 16 11.62 9.50 3.02
N ILE A 17 10.88 9.03 2.01
CA ILE A 17 9.43 8.82 2.10
C ILE A 17 9.20 7.73 3.15
N LYS A 18 9.09 8.13 4.42
CA LYS A 18 8.50 7.30 5.46
C LYS A 18 7.07 7.14 4.98
N ARG A 19 6.78 5.99 4.36
CA ARG A 19 5.44 5.70 3.83
C ARG A 19 4.42 6.16 4.84
N SER A 20 3.64 7.17 4.48
CA SER A 20 2.67 7.74 5.41
C SER A 20 1.67 6.64 5.79
N LYS A 21 0.97 6.80 6.91
CA LYS A 21 -0.03 5.82 7.34
C LYS A 21 -1.04 5.52 6.22
N ASP A 22 -1.43 6.53 5.47
CA ASP A 22 -2.33 6.41 4.32
C ASP A 22 -1.70 5.62 3.15
N GLU A 23 -0.43 5.82 2.85
CA GLU A 23 0.27 5.05 1.82
C GLU A 23 0.43 3.57 2.22
N LYS A 24 0.69 3.29 3.50
CA LYS A 24 0.71 1.92 4.03
C LYS A 24 -0.66 1.25 3.94
N LEU A 25 -1.74 1.97 4.22
CA LEU A 25 -3.11 1.48 4.05
C LEU A 25 -3.44 1.18 2.58
N ARG A 26 -3.10 2.09 1.66
CA ARG A 26 -3.26 1.86 0.20
C ARG A 26 -2.47 0.64 -0.28
N LEU A 27 -1.23 0.50 0.21
CA LEU A 27 -0.40 -0.66 -0.11
C LEU A 27 -1.02 -1.95 0.41
N LEU A 28 -1.53 -1.95 1.66
CA LEU A 28 -2.21 -3.12 2.23
C LEU A 28 -3.41 -3.54 1.39
N GLN A 29 -4.25 -2.58 0.99
CA GLN A 29 -5.41 -2.83 0.13
C GLN A 29 -4.99 -3.46 -1.21
N ARG A 30 -3.98 -2.88 -1.88
CA ARG A 30 -3.45 -3.39 -3.14
C ARG A 30 -2.90 -4.83 -3.02
N LEU A 31 -2.18 -5.14 -1.95
CA LEU A 31 -1.63 -6.48 -1.74
C LEU A 31 -2.73 -7.52 -1.50
N LYS A 32 -3.82 -7.14 -0.81
CA LYS A 32 -5.01 -8.00 -0.64
C LYS A 32 -5.71 -8.27 -1.97
N GLU A 33 -5.84 -7.26 -2.81
CA GLU A 33 -6.40 -7.40 -4.17
C GLU A 33 -5.52 -8.29 -5.07
N GLU A 34 -4.20 -8.13 -5.00
CA GLU A 34 -3.25 -8.98 -5.70
C GLU A 34 -3.32 -10.43 -5.22
N GLN A 35 -3.46 -10.65 -3.91
CA GLN A 35 -3.68 -11.97 -3.32
C GLN A 35 -4.96 -12.63 -3.85
N ALA A 36 -6.05 -11.87 -3.92
CA ALA A 36 -7.32 -12.36 -4.46
C ALA A 36 -7.25 -12.64 -5.97
N SER A 37 -6.39 -11.93 -6.68
CA SER A 37 -6.16 -12.10 -8.13
C SER A 37 -5.22 -13.26 -8.47
N PHE A 38 -4.66 -13.95 -7.47
CA PHE A 38 -3.73 -15.04 -7.74
C PHE A 38 -4.39 -16.20 -8.49
N LYS A 39 -3.70 -16.63 -9.54
CA LYS A 39 -4.09 -17.81 -10.29
C LYS A 39 -3.84 -19.08 -9.46
N PRO A 40 -4.61 -20.16 -9.67
CA PRO A 40 -4.48 -21.39 -8.89
C PRO A 40 -3.05 -21.96 -8.88
N TRP A 41 -2.36 -21.86 -10.02
CA TRP A 41 -0.98 -22.34 -10.22
C TRP A 41 0.11 -21.37 -9.75
N ALA A 42 -0.24 -20.27 -9.07
CA ALA A 42 0.78 -19.43 -8.44
C ALA A 42 1.54 -20.24 -7.38
N ALA A 43 2.88 -20.11 -7.40
CA ALA A 43 3.76 -20.86 -6.50
C ALA A 43 3.37 -20.63 -5.03
N ALA A 44 3.33 -21.70 -4.24
CA ALA A 44 2.95 -21.63 -2.83
C ALA A 44 3.86 -20.68 -2.04
N SER A 45 5.15 -20.65 -2.36
CA SER A 45 6.12 -19.72 -1.78
C SER A 45 5.75 -18.25 -1.98
N VAL A 46 5.21 -17.90 -3.16
CA VAL A 46 4.77 -16.53 -3.47
C VAL A 46 3.52 -16.17 -2.66
N LYS A 47 2.56 -17.09 -2.56
CA LYS A 47 1.35 -16.89 -1.74
C LYS A 47 1.72 -16.68 -0.27
N SER A 48 2.63 -17.49 0.27
CA SER A 48 3.12 -17.36 1.65
C SER A 48 3.91 -16.08 1.88
N ALA A 49 4.78 -15.69 0.95
CA ALA A 49 5.54 -14.44 1.04
C ALA A 49 4.62 -13.22 1.02
N LEU A 50 3.60 -13.21 0.16
CA LEU A 50 2.62 -12.12 0.10
C LEU A 50 1.78 -12.05 1.38
N ALA A 51 1.30 -13.19 1.88
CA ALA A 51 0.55 -13.26 3.13
C ALA A 51 1.37 -12.73 4.32
N LYS A 52 2.65 -13.10 4.40
CA LYS A 52 3.57 -12.58 5.42
C LYS A 52 3.72 -11.06 5.31
N ARG A 53 3.91 -10.53 4.09
CA ARG A 53 4.05 -9.09 3.87
C ARG A 53 2.81 -8.29 4.27
N ILE A 54 1.61 -8.85 4.03
CA ILE A 54 0.33 -8.27 4.46
C ILE A 54 0.28 -8.21 6.00
N ALA A 55 0.59 -9.31 6.68
CA ALA A 55 0.58 -9.37 8.14
C ALA A 55 1.58 -8.40 8.78
N ASP A 56 2.80 -8.32 8.23
CA ASP A 56 3.83 -7.37 8.70
C ASP A 56 3.34 -5.91 8.56
N LEU A 57 2.70 -5.57 7.44
CA LEU A 57 2.13 -4.22 7.22
C LEU A 57 0.96 -3.92 8.16
N GLU A 58 0.09 -4.89 8.43
CA GLU A 58 -1.00 -4.74 9.40
C GLU A 58 -0.45 -4.49 10.82
N PHE A 59 0.60 -5.22 11.21
CA PHE A 59 1.27 -5.01 12.48
C PHE A 59 1.93 -3.63 12.58
N GLU A 60 2.67 -3.20 11.54
CA GLU A 60 3.26 -1.86 11.50
C GLU A 60 2.20 -0.74 11.60
N LEU A 61 1.02 -0.94 10.98
CA LEU A 61 -0.09 0.00 11.04
C LEU A 61 -0.76 0.02 12.42
N ALA A 62 -0.89 -1.13 13.06
CA ALA A 62 -1.44 -1.26 14.42
C ALA A 62 -0.51 -0.68 15.48
N ALA A 63 0.80 -0.88 15.34
CA ALA A 63 1.82 -0.31 16.25
C ALA A 63 1.98 1.21 16.09
N SER A 64 1.56 1.77 14.95
CA SER A 64 1.55 3.20 14.67
C SER A 64 0.24 3.90 15.05
N ARG A 65 -0.59 3.27 15.90
CA ARG A 65 -1.88 3.77 16.37
C ARG A 65 -1.77 4.21 17.82
#